data_AF-A0A4R0F331-F1
#
_entry.id   AF-A0A4R0F331-F1
#
_cell.length_a   1.000
_cell.length_b   1.000
_cell.length_c   1.000
_cell.angle_alpha   90.00
_cell.angle_beta   90.00
_cell.angle_gamma   90.00
#
_symmetry.space_group_name_H-M   'P 1'
#
loop_
_entity.id
_entity.type
_entity.pdbx_description
1 polymer ?
#
loop_
_entity_poly.entity_id
_entity_poly.type
_entity_poly.pdbx_seq_one_letter_code
_entity_poly.pdbx_strand_id
1 'polypeptide(L)' 'MSKVYKLRSDEVEDVKEALMKFVVEKKALMKETDVIHALIKYHLKNLKADEVIKYRQEILGKDD' A
#
# COMPACT_ATOMS: atom_id res chain seq x y z
N MET A 1 -17.20 13.62 -2.93
CA MET A 1 -15.84 14.12 -2.61
C MET A 1 -14.95 12.94 -2.31
N SER A 2 -13.87 12.76 -3.06
CA SER A 2 -12.82 11.78 -2.73
C SER A 2 -12.02 12.32 -1.55
N LYS A 3 -11.83 11.50 -0.50
CA LYS A 3 -10.89 11.82 0.58
C LYS A 3 -9.47 11.59 0.06
N VAL A 4 -8.59 12.55 0.34
CA VAL A 4 -7.16 12.43 0.00
C VAL A 4 -6.45 11.79 1.18
N TYR A 5 -5.83 10.64 0.94
CA TYR A 5 -4.98 9.95 1.91
C TYR A 5 -3.53 10.10 1.46
N LYS A 6 -2.65 10.51 2.37
CA LYS A 6 -1.21 10.57 2.11
C LYS A 6 -0.58 9.27 2.56
N LEU A 7 0.17 8.65 1.66
CA LEU A 7 1.07 7.55 2.00
C LEU A 7 2.36 8.11 2.61
N ARG A 8 3.00 7.32 3.48
CA ARG A 8 4.31 7.67 4.04
C ARG A 8 5.39 7.54 2.97
N SER A 9 6.51 8.24 3.14
CA SER A 9 7.61 8.22 2.17
C SER A 9 8.09 6.81 1.85
N ASP A 10 8.23 5.97 2.87
CA ASP A 10 8.69 4.58 2.72
C ASP A 10 7.68 3.74 1.92
N GLU A 11 6.39 3.86 2.25
CA GLU A 11 5.30 3.18 1.54
C GLU A 11 5.21 3.60 0.06
N VAL A 12 5.55 4.85 -0.26
CA VAL A 12 5.60 5.34 -1.64
C VAL A 12 6.74 4.69 -2.43
N GLU A 13 7.92 4.53 -1.82
CA GLU A 13 9.05 3.85 -2.46
C GLU A 13 8.77 2.35 -2.65
N ASP A 14 8.14 1.69 -1.68
CA ASP A 14 7.72 0.29 -1.80
C ASP A 14 6.75 0.08 -2.98
N VAL A 15 5.78 0.99 -3.15
CA VAL A 15 4.83 0.96 -4.27
C VAL A 15 5.54 1.16 -5.60
N LYS A 16 6.53 2.06 -5.67
CA LYS A 16 7.34 2.27 -6.88
C LYS A 16 8.17 1.05 -7.24
N GLU A 17 8.81 0.43 -6.26
CA GLU A 17 9.63 -0.76 -6.49
C GLU A 17 8.76 -1.93 -6.97
N ALA A 18 7.60 -2.14 -6.34
CA ALA A 18 6.63 -3.14 -6.78
C ALA A 18 6.16 -2.86 -8.21
N LEU A 19 5.83 -1.61 -8.54
CA LEU A 19 5.44 -1.21 -9.89
C LEU A 19 6.53 -1.54 -10.91
N MET A 20 7.79 -1.19 -10.64
CA MET A 20 8.90 -1.50 -11.55
C MET A 20 9.03 -3.00 -11.79
N LYS A 21 8.95 -3.82 -10.73
CA LYS A 21 8.98 -5.29 -10.84
C LYS A 21 7.85 -5.80 -11.72
N PHE A 22 6.61 -5.30 -11.54
CA PHE A 22 5.46 -5.74 -12.33
C PHE A 22 5.56 -5.34 -13.80
N VAL A 23 6.05 -4.14 -14.09
CA VAL A 23 6.26 -3.67 -15.47
C VAL A 23 7.29 -4.54 -16.17
N VAL A 24 8.39 -4.90 -15.49
CA VAL A 24 9.42 -5.78 -16.03
C VAL A 24 8.88 -7.19 -16.27
N GLU A 25 8.15 -7.75 -15.30
CA GLU A 25 7.64 -9.12 -15.37
C GLU A 25 6.57 -9.28 -16.45
N LYS A 26 5.62 -8.35 -16.53
CA LYS A 26 4.47 -8.45 -17.44
C LYS A 26 4.69 -7.73 -18.77
N LYS A 27 5.78 -6.97 -18.91
CA LYS A 27 6.08 -6.09 -20.06
C LYS A 27 4.91 -5.15 -20.40
N ALA A 28 4.15 -4.76 -19.37
CA ALA A 28 2.96 -3.94 -19.48
C ALA A 28 3.15 -2.68 -18.64
N LEU A 29 2.86 -1.52 -19.22
CA LEU A 29 2.87 -0.25 -18.51
C LEU A 29 1.69 -0.22 -17.53
N MET A 30 2.01 0.00 -16.25
CA MET A 30 1.03 0.14 -15.17
C MET A 30 1.27 1.48 -14.46
N LYS A 31 0.27 1.99 -13.75
CA LYS A 31 0.42 3.19 -12.91
C LYS A 31 0.54 2.80 -11.44
N GLU A 32 1.17 3.66 -10.64
CA GLU A 32 1.20 3.51 -9.17
C GLU A 32 -0.22 3.40 -8.60
N THR A 33 -1.18 4.15 -9.17
CA THR A 33 -2.59 4.08 -8.76
C THR A 33 -3.18 2.69 -8.96
N ASP A 34 -2.75 1.94 -9.99
CA ASP A 34 -3.25 0.60 -10.26
C ASP A 34 -2.77 -0.38 -9.19
N VAL A 35 -1.51 -0.24 -8.75
CA VAL A 35 -0.93 -1.03 -7.66
C VAL A 35 -1.68 -0.75 -6.35
N ILE A 36 -1.90 0.52 -6.01
CA ILE A 36 -2.64 0.91 -4.79
C ILE A 36 -4.08 0.40 -4.83
N HIS A 37 -4.77 0.56 -5.95
CA HIS A 37 -6.14 0.05 -6.10
C HIS A 37 -6.21 -1.47 -5.99
N ALA A 38 -5.24 -2.19 -6.56
CA ALA A 38 -5.15 -3.64 -6.46
C ALA A 38 -4.92 -4.07 -5.00
N LEU A 39 -3.99 -3.44 -4.29
CA LEU A 39 -3.73 -3.69 -2.88
C LEU A 39 -5.01 -3.54 -2.05
N ILE A 40 -5.72 -2.41 -2.20
CA ILE A 40 -6.98 -2.18 -1.48
C ILE A 40 -8.03 -3.22 -1.88
N LYS A 41 -8.25 -3.45 -3.17
CA LYS A 41 -9.38 -4.30 -3.63
C LYS A 41 -9.19 -5.78 -3.27
N TYR A 42 -7.96 -6.27 -3.29
CA TYR A 42 -7.65 -7.69 -3.08
C TYR A 42 -7.18 -8.01 -1.67
N HIS A 43 -6.48 -7.09 -0.98
CA HIS A 43 -5.95 -7.35 0.36
C HIS A 43 -6.78 -6.75 1.50
N LEU A 44 -7.55 -5.67 1.28
CA LEU A 44 -8.35 -5.07 2.37
C LEU A 44 -9.35 -6.05 2.99
N LYS A 45 -9.90 -6.97 2.19
CA LYS A 45 -10.84 -8.00 2.67
C LYS A 45 -10.21 -8.99 3.65
N ASN A 46 -8.90 -9.14 3.58
CA ASN A 46 -8.13 -10.09 4.40
C ASN A 46 -7.39 -9.39 5.55
N LEU A 47 -7.42 -8.05 5.60
CA LEU A 47 -6.75 -7.27 6.62
C LEU A 47 -7.44 -7.47 7.97
N LYS A 48 -6.67 -7.92 8.97
CA LYS A 48 -7.18 -8.14 10.32
C LYS A 48 -6.98 -6.91 11.19
N ALA A 49 -7.87 -6.72 12.16
CA ALA A 49 -7.75 -5.63 13.14
C ALA A 49 -6.40 -5.66 13.89
N ASP A 50 -5.92 -6.86 14.24
CA ASP A 50 -4.64 -7.05 14.93
C ASP A 50 -3.45 -6.54 14.09
N GLU A 51 -3.49 -6.68 12.76
CA GLU A 51 -2.45 -6.19 11.86
C GLU A 51 -2.46 -4.66 11.80
N VAL A 52 -3.65 -4.06 11.85
CA VAL A 52 -3.79 -2.59 11.94
C VAL A 52 -3.24 -2.08 13.27
N ILE A 53 -3.49 -2.78 14.38
CA ILE A 53 -2.97 -2.40 15.70
C ILE A 53 -1.44 -2.51 15.71
N LYS A 54 -0.88 -3.60 15.19
CA LYS A 54 0.58 -3.75 15.05
C LYS A 54 1.20 -2.61 14.23
N TYR A 55 0.60 -2.26 13.09
CA TYR A 55 1.06 -1.12 12.30
C TYR A 55 1.02 0.19 13.11
N ARG A 56 -0.04 0.41 13.90
CA ARG A 56 -0.12 1.60 14.78
C ARG A 56 0.98 1.62 15.84
N GLN A 57 1.34 0.48 16.40
CA GLN A 57 2.40 0.39 17.42
C GLN A 57 3.79 0.51 16.80
N GLU A 58 4.11 -0.34 15.83
CA GLU A 58 5.45 -0.48 15.27
C GLU A 58 5.85 0.71 14.38
N ILE A 59 4.92 1.22 13.57
CA ILE A 59 5.22 2.27 12.58
C ILE A 59 4.78 3.65 13.05
N LEU A 60 3.63 3.76 13.71
CA LEU A 60 3.15 5.06 14.20
C LEU A 60 3.69 5.40 15.60
N GLY A 61 4.27 4.44 16.32
CA GLY A 61 4.70 4.62 17.71
C GLY A 61 3.54 5.03 18.63
N LYS A 62 2.30 4.69 18.25
CA LYS A 62 1.10 5.01 19.01
C LYS A 62 0.69 3.78 19.81
N ASP A 63 1.23 3.70 21.02
CA ASP A 63 0.63 2.92 22.09
C ASP A 63 -0.60 3.73 22.58
N ASP A 64 -1.81 3.21 22.38
CA ASP A 64 -2.95 3.64 23.21
C ASP A 64 -2.79 3.04 24.61
#